data_AF-A0A955PAR3-F1
#
_entry.id   AF-A0A955PAR3-F1
#
_cell.length_a   1.000
_cell.length_b   1.000
_cell.length_c   1.000
_cell.angle_alpha   90.00
_cell.angle_beta   90.00
_cell.angle_gamma   90.00
#
_symmetry.space_group_name_H-M   'P 1'
#
loop_
_entity.id
_entity.type
_entity.pdbx_description
1 polymer ?
#
loop_
_entity_poly.entity_id
_entity_poly.type
_entity_poly.pdbx_seq_one_letter_code
_entity_poly.pdbx_strand_id
1 'polypeptide(L)'
;MTPVGEICFCVFLLSMGALVVQRNQGWVYPLLISFLIGYLSDNRASRRFRRQAEEIRAKNSLNHPGIFEGPPPTDLDAVPGDRVDLYDADTCTFLGTVAKSDIRGFVEEWAEGTGESPNDVYVLVESLEMFPDPKPSEEFVSLLKEAFATRDDLVLRWMPPAEEKLS
;
A
#
# COMPACT_ATOMS: atom_id res chain seq x y z
N MET A 1 -13.34 -1.63 5.31
CA MET A 1 -14.70 -1.47 4.73
C MET A 1 -15.41 -0.32 5.47
N THR A 2 -16.17 0.56 4.81
CA THR A 2 -16.88 1.63 5.54
C THR A 2 -18.08 1.07 6.31
N PRO A 3 -18.48 1.65 7.46
CA PRO A 3 -19.66 1.19 8.20
C PRO A 3 -20.94 1.24 7.35
N VAL A 4 -21.02 2.16 6.39
CA VAL A 4 -22.09 2.22 5.40
C VAL A 4 -22.05 1.02 4.45
N GLY A 5 -20.86 0.62 4.01
CA GLY A 5 -20.66 -0.55 3.17
C GLY A 5 -21.06 -1.85 3.87
N GLU A 6 -20.73 -2.01 5.15
CA GLU A 6 -21.11 -3.17 5.97
C GLU A 6 -22.63 -3.29 6.11
N ILE A 7 -23.32 -2.19 6.44
CA ILE A 7 -24.78 -2.15 6.52
C ILE A 7 -25.41 -2.51 5.17
N CYS A 8 -24.90 -1.96 4.07
CA CYS A 8 -25.40 -2.25 2.72
C CYS A 8 -25.19 -3.72 2.35
N PHE A 9 -24.06 -4.32 2.73
CA PHE A 9 -23.77 -5.73 2.52
C PHE A 9 -24.72 -6.64 3.32
N CYS A 10 -25.00 -6.32 4.59
CA CYS A 10 -25.99 -7.03 5.38
C CYS A 10 -27.40 -6.95 4.76
N VAL A 11 -27.83 -5.77 4.30
CA VAL A 11 -29.11 -5.59 3.62
C VAL A 11 -29.15 -6.36 2.30
N PHE A 12 -28.04 -6.40 1.56
CA PHE A 12 -27.90 -7.18 0.34
C PHE A 12 -28.09 -8.67 0.61
N LEU A 13 -27.37 -9.23 1.60
CA LEU A 13 -27.48 -10.65 1.96
C LEU A 13 -28.88 -11.01 2.46
N LEU A 14 -29.49 -10.18 3.29
CA LEU A 14 -30.86 -10.40 3.79
C LEU A 14 -31.88 -10.36 2.66
N SER A 15 -31.75 -9.41 1.73
CA SER A 15 -32.65 -9.28 0.58
C SER A 15 -32.49 -10.45 -0.39
N MET A 16 -31.26 -10.92 -0.60
CA MET A 16 -30.96 -12.11 -1.40
C MET A 16 -31.56 -13.38 -0.78
N GLY A 17 -31.40 -13.56 0.54
CA GLY A 17 -32.02 -14.67 1.27
C GLY A 17 -33.55 -14.64 1.18
N ALA A 18 -34.17 -13.47 1.37
CA ALA A 18 -35.61 -13.29 1.25
C ALA A 18 -36.12 -13.55 -0.17
N LEU A 19 -35.39 -13.14 -1.20
CA LEU A 19 -35.70 -13.43 -2.60
C LEU A 19 -35.73 -14.94 -2.88
N VAL A 20 -34.75 -15.69 -2.35
CA VAL A 20 -34.66 -17.15 -2.53
C VAL A 20 -35.79 -17.87 -1.80
N VAL A 21 -36.07 -17.49 -0.54
CA VAL A 21 -37.07 -18.16 0.31
C VAL A 21 -38.49 -17.83 -0.12
N GLN A 22 -38.80 -16.55 -0.37
CA GLN A 22 -40.16 -16.10 -0.63
C GLN A 22 -40.51 -16.10 -2.12
N ARG A 23 -39.52 -16.23 -3.01
CA ARG A 23 -39.66 -16.17 -4.48
C ARG A 23 -40.38 -14.91 -4.99
N ASN A 24 -40.34 -13.84 -4.19
CA ASN A 24 -40.98 -12.56 -4.50
C ASN A 24 -39.95 -11.61 -5.12
N GLN A 25 -40.20 -11.19 -6.36
CA GLN A 25 -39.33 -10.26 -7.10
C GLN A 25 -39.25 -8.87 -6.46
N GLY A 26 -40.16 -8.51 -5.54
CA GLY A 26 -40.08 -7.26 -4.78
C GLY A 26 -38.78 -7.07 -4.00
N TRP A 27 -38.08 -8.15 -3.64
CA TRP A 27 -36.78 -8.11 -2.96
C TRP A 27 -35.60 -7.73 -3.88
N VAL A 28 -35.81 -7.65 -5.20
CA VAL A 28 -34.78 -7.18 -6.15
C VAL A 28 -34.49 -5.69 -5.95
N TYR A 29 -35.51 -4.87 -5.66
CA TYR A 29 -35.33 -3.44 -5.46
C TYR A 29 -34.40 -3.09 -4.29
N PRO A 30 -34.61 -3.58 -3.05
CA PRO A 30 -33.68 -3.30 -1.96
C PRO A 30 -32.27 -3.87 -2.22
N LEU A 31 -32.15 -5.00 -2.94
CA LEU A 31 -30.87 -5.59 -3.33
C LEU A 31 -30.07 -4.67 -4.28
N LEU A 32 -30.71 -4.14 -5.31
CA LEU A 32 -30.06 -3.21 -6.25
C LEU A 32 -29.72 -1.88 -5.58
N ILE A 33 -30.61 -1.37 -4.72
CA ILE A 33 -30.40 -0.11 -3.99
C ILE A 33 -29.23 -0.25 -3.02
N SER A 34 -29.18 -1.33 -2.22
CA SER A 34 -28.08 -1.53 -1.27
C SER A 34 -26.75 -1.73 -1.98
N PHE A 35 -26.74 -2.48 -3.09
CA PHE A 35 -25.54 -2.62 -3.93
C PHE A 35 -25.05 -1.28 -4.46
N LEU A 36 -25.94 -0.46 -5.03
CA LEU A 36 -25.58 0.85 -5.58
C LEU A 36 -25.05 1.80 -4.50
N ILE A 37 -25.70 1.85 -3.33
CA ILE A 37 -25.25 2.70 -2.21
C ILE A 37 -23.89 2.22 -1.70
N GLY A 38 -23.70 0.91 -1.55
CA GLY A 38 -22.42 0.32 -1.16
C GLY A 38 -21.31 0.71 -2.13
N TYR A 39 -21.54 0.51 -3.43
CA TYR A 39 -20.59 0.86 -4.50
C TYR A 39 -20.24 2.35 -4.53
N LEU A 40 -21.23 3.23 -4.38
CA LEU A 40 -20.99 4.68 -4.36
C LEU A 40 -20.27 5.13 -3.07
N SER A 41 -20.58 4.51 -1.94
CA SER A 41 -19.91 4.77 -0.67
C SER A 41 -18.43 4.41 -0.74
N ASP A 42 -18.14 3.21 -1.26
CA ASP A 42 -16.78 2.72 -1.42
C ASP A 42 -15.97 3.62 -2.36
N ASN A 43 -16.52 3.93 -3.54
CA ASN A 43 -15.89 4.88 -4.47
C ASN A 43 -15.60 6.25 -3.85
N ARG A 44 -16.50 6.77 -3.00
CA ARG A 44 -16.28 8.03 -2.29
C ARG A 44 -15.18 7.90 -1.24
N ALA A 45 -15.15 6.79 -0.51
CA ALA A 45 -14.11 6.50 0.46
C ALA A 45 -12.74 6.42 -0.23
N SER A 46 -12.60 5.63 -1.29
CA SER A 46 -11.35 5.52 -2.05
C SER A 46 -10.89 6.84 -2.64
N ARG A 47 -11.81 7.74 -3.01
CA ARG A 47 -11.46 9.11 -3.45
C ARG A 47 -10.95 9.98 -2.30
N ARG A 48 -11.52 9.85 -1.09
CA ARG A 48 -11.04 10.58 0.09
C ARG A 48 -9.66 10.09 0.51
N PHE A 49 -9.45 8.78 0.54
CA PHE A 49 -8.14 8.20 0.84
C PHE A 49 -7.08 8.64 -0.17
N ARG A 50 -7.40 8.61 -1.48
CA ARG A 50 -6.50 9.15 -2.52
C ARG A 50 -6.15 10.63 -2.30
N ARG A 51 -7.13 11.48 -1.98
CA ARG A 51 -6.87 12.89 -1.68
C ARG A 51 -6.01 13.09 -0.43
N GLN A 52 -6.26 12.31 0.62
CA GLN A 52 -5.45 12.36 1.83
C GLN A 52 -4.01 11.92 1.55
N ALA A 53 -3.82 10.86 0.78
CA ALA A 53 -2.50 10.41 0.35
C ALA A 53 -1.78 11.49 -0.49
N GLU A 54 -2.47 12.13 -1.44
CA GLU A 54 -1.95 13.25 -2.23
C GLU A 54 -1.57 14.46 -1.37
N GLU A 55 -2.38 14.80 -0.35
CA GLU A 55 -2.07 15.88 0.59
C GLU A 55 -0.86 15.57 1.45
N ILE A 56 -0.72 14.33 1.94
CA ILE A 56 0.45 13.88 2.70
C ILE A 56 1.68 13.92 1.79
N ARG A 57 1.56 13.40 0.57
CA ARG A 57 2.61 13.43 -0.45
C ARG A 57 3.09 14.84 -0.71
N ALA A 58 2.18 15.78 -0.94
CA ALA A 58 2.52 17.18 -1.20
C ALA A 58 3.23 17.85 -0.01
N LYS A 59 2.89 17.48 1.23
CA LYS A 59 3.57 17.97 2.42
C LYS A 59 4.96 17.36 2.56
N ASN A 60 5.08 16.05 2.37
CA ASN A 60 6.34 15.33 2.56
C ASN A 60 7.34 15.59 1.43
N SER A 61 6.89 15.81 0.20
CA SER A 61 7.76 16.19 -0.91
C SER A 61 8.51 17.50 -0.66
N LEU A 62 7.94 18.41 0.15
CA LEU A 62 8.63 19.64 0.57
C LEU A 62 9.82 19.36 1.50
N ASN A 63 9.72 18.31 2.33
CA ASN A 63 10.78 17.88 3.24
C ASN A 63 11.85 17.03 2.53
N HIS A 64 11.50 16.46 1.38
CA HIS A 64 12.33 15.56 0.60
C HIS A 64 12.41 15.97 -0.89
N PRO A 65 12.92 17.18 -1.19
CA PRO A 65 13.00 17.67 -2.57
C PRO A 65 13.93 16.80 -3.42
N GLY A 66 13.59 16.59 -4.69
CA GLY A 66 14.41 15.82 -5.62
C GLY A 66 14.37 14.28 -5.49
N ILE A 67 13.79 13.73 -4.41
CA ILE A 67 13.76 12.26 -4.20
C ILE A 67 12.86 11.54 -5.20
N PHE A 68 11.75 12.18 -5.59
CA PHE A 68 10.76 11.63 -6.52
C PHE A 68 10.67 12.41 -7.84
N GLU A 69 11.61 13.31 -8.10
CA GLU A 69 11.63 14.16 -9.30
C GLU A 69 12.34 13.49 -10.48
N GLY A 70 13.19 12.49 -10.20
CA GLY A 70 13.87 11.66 -11.19
C GLY A 70 13.30 10.24 -11.25
N PRO A 71 13.62 9.49 -12.31
CA PRO A 71 13.33 8.06 -12.34
C PRO A 71 14.03 7.37 -11.16
N PRO A 72 13.35 6.44 -10.48
CA PRO A 72 13.99 5.69 -9.40
C PRO A 72 15.18 4.88 -9.94
N PRO A 73 16.19 4.56 -9.11
CA PRO A 73 17.22 3.58 -9.45
C PRO A 73 16.60 2.32 -10.05
N THR A 74 17.14 1.82 -11.16
CA THR A 74 16.61 0.62 -11.84
C THR A 74 16.96 -0.69 -11.12
N ASP A 75 17.89 -0.64 -10.18
CA ASP A 75 18.34 -1.80 -9.42
C ASP A 75 18.82 -1.34 -8.02
N LEU A 76 18.70 -2.20 -7.03
CA LEU A 76 19.27 -2.02 -5.69
C LEU A 76 20.80 -1.94 -5.75
N ASP A 77 21.42 -2.64 -6.68
CA ASP A 77 22.88 -2.63 -6.89
C ASP A 77 23.38 -1.35 -7.59
N ALA A 78 22.49 -0.56 -8.20
CA ALA A 78 22.85 0.73 -8.80
C ALA A 78 23.08 1.84 -7.76
N VAL A 79 22.59 1.67 -6.53
CA VAL A 79 22.82 2.62 -5.44
C VAL A 79 24.23 2.38 -4.87
N PRO A 80 25.05 3.40 -4.56
CA PRO A 80 26.32 3.19 -3.86
C PRO A 80 26.12 2.71 -2.40
N GLY A 81 27.17 2.12 -1.82
CA GLY A 81 27.17 1.66 -0.42
C GLY A 81 26.36 0.39 -0.11
N ASP A 82 26.32 0.02 1.17
CA ASP A 82 25.60 -1.18 1.66
C ASP A 82 24.22 -0.86 2.28
N ARG A 83 23.91 0.44 2.41
CA ARG A 83 22.68 0.94 3.02
C ARG A 83 21.91 1.83 2.05
N VAL A 84 20.61 1.88 2.22
CA VAL A 84 19.71 2.72 1.43
C VAL A 84 18.65 3.36 2.31
N ASP A 85 18.18 4.53 1.91
CA ASP A 85 17.04 5.18 2.52
C ASP A 85 15.76 4.62 1.93
N LEU A 86 14.87 4.13 2.80
CA LEU A 86 13.59 3.53 2.43
C LEU A 86 12.46 4.55 2.60
N TYR A 87 11.62 4.64 1.58
CA TYR A 87 10.47 5.54 1.55
C TYR A 87 9.18 4.79 1.21
N ASP A 88 8.06 5.29 1.73
CA ASP A 88 6.75 5.04 1.14
C ASP A 88 6.56 5.98 -0.06
N ALA A 89 6.59 5.42 -1.26
CA ALA A 89 6.53 6.11 -2.53
C ALA A 89 5.18 6.74 -2.81
N ASP A 90 4.10 6.25 -2.21
CA ASP A 90 2.77 6.85 -2.37
C ASP A 90 2.71 8.22 -1.69
N THR A 91 3.25 8.29 -0.48
CA THR A 91 3.16 9.47 0.41
C THR A 91 4.47 10.25 0.53
N CYS A 92 5.51 9.84 -0.18
CA CYS A 92 6.86 10.40 -0.06
C CYS A 92 7.39 10.43 1.39
N THR A 93 6.98 9.47 2.23
CA THR A 93 7.35 9.42 3.65
C THR A 93 8.65 8.65 3.82
N PHE A 94 9.64 9.22 4.52
CA PHE A 94 10.83 8.48 4.92
C PHE A 94 10.49 7.48 6.03
N LEU A 95 10.86 6.22 5.84
CA LEU A 95 10.62 5.15 6.80
C LEU A 95 11.87 4.86 7.66
N GLY A 96 13.06 4.97 7.06
CA GLY A 96 14.34 4.79 7.74
C GLY A 96 15.44 4.33 6.79
N THR A 97 16.65 4.17 7.33
CA THR A 97 17.82 3.70 6.57
C THR A 97 18.10 2.24 6.88
N VAL A 98 18.09 1.38 5.87
CA VAL A 98 18.14 -0.08 6.02
C VAL A 98 19.29 -0.68 5.21
N ALA A 99 19.69 -1.91 5.54
CA ALA A 99 20.70 -2.63 4.78
C ALA A 99 20.12 -3.15 3.46
N LYS A 100 20.91 -3.11 2.38
CA LYS A 100 20.48 -3.67 1.08
C LYS A 100 20.15 -5.15 1.15
N SER A 101 20.84 -5.91 2.00
CA SER A 101 20.56 -7.33 2.21
C SER A 101 19.13 -7.60 2.68
N ASP A 102 18.55 -6.70 3.48
CA ASP A 102 17.19 -6.85 4.00
C ASP A 102 16.13 -6.64 2.91
N ILE A 103 16.42 -5.78 1.92
CA ILE A 103 15.53 -5.51 0.79
C ILE A 103 15.74 -6.52 -0.33
N ARG A 104 16.95 -7.04 -0.54
CA ARG A 104 17.28 -7.91 -1.68
C ARG A 104 16.35 -9.13 -1.75
N GLY A 105 16.08 -9.78 -0.62
CA GLY A 105 15.14 -10.91 -0.56
C GLY A 105 13.71 -10.53 -1.00
N PHE A 106 13.25 -9.33 -0.63
CA PHE A 106 11.95 -8.80 -1.07
C PHE A 106 11.89 -8.57 -2.58
N VAL A 107 12.94 -7.95 -3.11
CA VAL A 107 12.98 -7.56 -4.53
C VAL A 107 13.05 -8.79 -5.40
N GLU A 108 13.91 -9.76 -5.07
CA GLU A 108 14.05 -10.98 -5.86
C GLU A 108 12.77 -11.83 -5.85
N GLU A 109 12.09 -11.97 -4.70
CA GLU A 109 10.90 -12.82 -4.64
C GLU A 109 9.63 -12.15 -5.20
N TRP A 110 9.48 -10.82 -5.04
CA TRP A 110 8.23 -10.14 -5.44
C TRP A 110 8.32 -9.29 -6.71
N ALA A 111 9.49 -8.76 -7.08
CA ALA A 111 9.62 -8.00 -8.33
C ALA A 111 9.47 -8.90 -9.58
N GLU A 112 9.80 -10.19 -9.48
CA GLU A 112 9.58 -11.15 -10.57
C GLU A 112 8.08 -11.40 -10.85
N GLY A 113 7.19 -11.13 -9.88
CA GLY A 113 5.77 -11.47 -9.97
C GLY A 113 4.86 -10.37 -10.51
N THR A 114 5.20 -9.09 -10.34
CA THR A 114 4.25 -7.98 -10.51
C THR A 114 4.41 -7.19 -11.82
N GLY A 115 5.55 -7.30 -12.50
CA GLY A 115 5.85 -6.50 -13.71
C GLY A 115 5.92 -4.99 -13.44
N GLU A 116 5.95 -4.60 -12.16
CA GLU A 116 6.12 -3.22 -11.71
C GLU A 116 7.61 -2.82 -11.77
N SER A 117 7.86 -1.52 -11.66
CA SER A 117 9.22 -0.98 -11.63
C SER A 117 10.03 -1.71 -10.57
N PRO A 118 11.26 -2.17 -10.86
CA PRO A 118 12.09 -2.92 -9.92
C PRO A 118 12.47 -2.16 -8.65
N ASN A 119 12.02 -0.91 -8.45
CA ASN A 119 12.25 -0.07 -7.28
C ASN A 119 10.97 0.49 -6.65
N ASP A 120 9.79 0.16 -7.18
CA ASP A 120 8.53 0.45 -6.51
C ASP A 120 7.85 -0.87 -6.20
N VAL A 121 8.04 -1.36 -4.98
CA VAL A 121 7.52 -2.66 -4.56
C VAL A 121 6.28 -2.45 -3.70
N TYR A 122 5.13 -2.89 -4.19
CA TYR A 122 3.91 -2.89 -3.41
C TYR A 122 3.97 -3.97 -2.32
N VAL A 123 3.72 -3.58 -1.07
CA VAL A 123 3.75 -4.47 0.10
C VAL A 123 2.47 -4.31 0.91
N LEU A 124 1.86 -5.45 1.23
CA LEU A 124 0.72 -5.57 2.12
C LEU A 124 1.16 -5.96 3.52
N VAL A 125 0.40 -5.57 4.54
CA VAL A 125 0.70 -5.90 5.94
C VAL A 125 0.75 -7.41 6.18
N GLU A 126 -0.09 -8.19 5.49
CA GLU A 126 -0.12 -9.65 5.55
C GLU A 126 1.19 -10.28 5.09
N SER A 127 1.92 -9.59 4.21
CA SER A 127 3.18 -10.09 3.68
C SER A 127 4.32 -10.06 4.70
N LEU A 128 4.16 -9.35 5.83
CA LEU A 128 5.12 -9.38 6.95
C LEU A 128 5.19 -10.75 7.64
N GLU A 129 4.22 -11.63 7.44
CA GLU A 129 4.26 -12.99 8.00
C GLU A 129 4.95 -14.00 7.06
N MET A 130 5.21 -13.60 5.82
CA MET A 130 5.68 -14.45 4.73
C MET A 130 7.01 -13.98 4.14
N PHE A 131 7.95 -13.59 5.00
CA PHE A 131 9.27 -13.16 4.55
C PHE A 131 10.06 -14.32 3.88
N PRO A 132 10.70 -14.08 2.72
CA PRO A 132 11.62 -15.03 2.10
C PRO A 132 12.79 -15.36 3.03
N ASP A 133 13.40 -16.53 2.79
CA ASP A 133 14.74 -16.82 3.29
C ASP A 133 15.81 -16.22 2.35
N PRO A 134 16.85 -15.56 2.86
CA PRO A 134 17.14 -15.34 4.28
C PRO A 134 16.24 -14.26 4.89
N LYS A 135 15.76 -14.51 6.11
CA LYS A 135 14.91 -13.57 6.83
C LYS A 135 15.59 -12.20 6.99
N PRO A 136 14.85 -11.11 6.78
CA PRO A 136 15.38 -9.77 7.00
C PRO A 136 15.67 -9.53 8.48
N SER A 137 16.51 -8.52 8.75
CA SER A 137 16.86 -8.09 10.10
C SER A 137 15.64 -7.71 10.95
N GLU A 138 15.73 -7.90 12.27
CA GLU A 138 14.66 -7.48 13.19
C GLU A 138 14.40 -5.97 13.13
N GLU A 139 15.44 -5.18 12.85
CA GLU A 139 15.35 -3.73 12.65
C GLU A 139 14.44 -3.39 11.47
N PHE A 140 14.64 -4.04 10.33
CA PHE A 140 13.80 -3.87 9.14
C PHE A 140 12.34 -4.26 9.40
N VAL A 141 12.12 -5.40 10.07
CA VAL A 141 10.76 -5.87 10.40
C VAL A 141 10.06 -4.90 11.35
N SER A 142 10.77 -4.37 12.35
CA SER A 142 10.22 -3.39 13.28
C SER A 142 9.84 -2.09 12.58
N LEU A 143 10.69 -1.61 11.67
CA LEU A 143 10.44 -0.41 10.86
C LEU A 143 9.20 -0.57 9.98
N LEU A 144 9.05 -1.72 9.31
CA LEU A 144 7.84 -1.98 8.53
C LEU A 144 6.59 -2.04 9.42
N LYS A 145 6.65 -2.72 10.57
CA LYS A 145 5.52 -2.77 11.51
C LYS A 145 5.08 -1.39 11.99
N GLU A 146 6.03 -0.50 12.23
CA GLU A 146 5.73 0.90 12.59
C GLU A 146 5.06 1.63 11.42
N ALA A 147 5.57 1.47 10.20
CA ALA A 147 4.95 2.05 9.01
C ALA A 147 3.51 1.54 8.79
N PHE A 148 3.29 0.23 8.96
CA PHE A 148 1.97 -0.41 8.87
C PHE A 148 1.03 -0.08 10.04
N ALA A 149 1.52 0.50 11.14
CA ALA A 149 0.63 0.99 12.20
C ALA A 149 -0.25 2.16 11.72
N THR A 150 0.15 2.82 10.64
CA THR A 150 -0.54 3.99 10.08
C THR A 150 -1.28 3.70 8.78
N ARG A 151 -0.94 2.61 8.09
CA ARG A 151 -1.46 2.23 6.77
C ARG A 151 -1.54 0.71 6.64
N ASP A 152 -2.50 0.22 5.85
CA ASP A 152 -2.65 -1.21 5.57
C ASP A 152 -1.74 -1.69 4.40
N ASP A 153 -1.25 -0.74 3.60
CA ASP A 153 -0.39 -0.96 2.44
C ASP A 153 0.72 0.09 2.31
N LEU A 154 1.82 -0.30 1.66
CA LEU A 154 2.97 0.55 1.38
C LEU A 154 3.48 0.31 -0.04
N VAL A 155 3.93 1.37 -0.71
CA VAL A 155 4.76 1.22 -1.92
C VAL A 155 6.19 1.53 -1.50
N LEU A 156 7.01 0.50 -1.30
CA LEU A 156 8.39 0.68 -0.87
C LEU A 156 9.25 1.17 -2.05
N ARG A 157 10.01 2.23 -1.82
CA ARG A 157 11.07 2.71 -2.72
C ARG A 157 12.36 2.94 -1.97
N TRP A 158 13.48 2.50 -2.54
CA TRP A 158 14.81 2.77 -1.99
C TRP A 158 15.56 3.82 -2.80
N MET A 159 16.33 4.64 -2.10
CA MET A 159 17.14 5.72 -2.66
C MET A 159 18.52 5.75 -2.01
N PRO A 160 19.53 6.34 -2.69
CA PRO A 160 20.81 6.61 -2.06
C PRO A 160 20.64 7.44 -0.77
N PRO A 161 21.40 7.13 0.29
CA PRO A 161 21.37 7.88 1.55
C PRO A 161 21.53 9.39 1.31
N ALA A 162 20.78 10.20 2.05
CA ALA A 162 20.85 11.66 1.92
C ALA A 162 22.27 12.23 2.10
N GLU A 163 23.13 11.59 2.89
CA GLU A 163 24.53 12.00 3.13
C GLU A 163 25.44 11.82 1.90
N GLU A 164 25.17 10.82 1.04
CA GLU A 164 25.97 10.55 -0.18
C GLU A 164 25.54 11.42 -1.37
N LYS A 165 24.44 12.17 -1.28
CA LYS A 165 23.99 13.09 -2.34
C LYS A 165 24.76 14.41 -2.37
N LEU A 166 25.58 14.70 -1.36
CA LEU A 166 26.35 15.94 -1.23
C LEU A 166 27.85 15.79 -1.56
N SER A 167 28.31 14.58 -1.91
CA SER A 167 29.69 14.28 -2.32
C SER A 167 29.81 14.15 -3.83
#